data_AF-A0A7K2Y3B4-F1
#
_entry.id   AF-A0A7K2Y3B4-F1
#
_cell.length_a   1.000
_cell.length_b   1.000
_cell.length_c   1.000
_cell.angle_alpha   90.00
_cell.angle_beta   90.00
_cell.angle_gamma   90.00
#
_symmetry.space_group_name_H-M   'P 1'
#
loop_
_entity.id
_entity.type
_entity.pdbx_description
1 polymer ?
#
loop_
_entity_poly.entity_id
_entity_poly.type
_entity_poly.pdbx_seq_one_letter_code
_entity_poly.pdbx_strand_id
1 'polypeptide(L)'
;MARHEKPAEADRANAALLDRLHLVELVTADLNAYLDVPHRITVVARSCGGEGSGYDPETRRIELCYDDLTEDRQRFEEADHHPADEPLADIVRETLHHEAGHALVDALDLPVRDQGRAEEDAADRFAQLMLLRTPEGDRTLLTAARAYDLAAAADPTPDPDGEHAPDQARAESHRCAAYGAAPARHPDLATPARAHCAATWTTTRDRWTADLTPLLR
;
A
#
# COMPACT_ATOMS: atom_id res chain seq x y z
N MET A 1 11.59 -4.72 12.42
CA MET A 1 13.03 -4.44 12.17
C MET A 1 13.17 -4.27 10.66
N ALA A 2 13.64 -3.10 10.20
CA ALA A 2 13.87 -2.84 8.78
C ALA A 2 15.27 -3.32 8.37
N ARG A 3 15.39 -3.92 7.18
CA ARG A 3 16.66 -4.38 6.61
C ARG A 3 16.64 -4.23 5.09
N HIS A 4 17.78 -3.84 4.53
CA HIS A 4 18.03 -3.87 3.10
C HIS A 4 19.00 -5.01 2.76
N GLU A 5 18.63 -5.85 1.81
CA GLU A 5 19.54 -6.83 1.21
C GLU A 5 20.33 -6.20 0.06
N LYS A 6 21.46 -6.81 -0.29
CA LYS A 6 22.27 -6.36 -1.42
C LYS A 6 21.45 -6.54 -2.70
N PRO A 7 21.17 -5.47 -3.46
CA PRO A 7 20.35 -5.57 -4.67
C PRO A 7 21.11 -6.31 -5.78
N ALA A 8 20.34 -6.97 -6.66
CA ALA A 8 20.81 -7.36 -7.97
C ALA A 8 21.22 -6.12 -8.79
N GLU A 9 21.96 -6.34 -9.88
CA GLU A 9 22.47 -5.25 -10.72
C GLU A 9 21.35 -4.36 -11.29
N ALA A 10 20.26 -4.97 -11.76
CA ALA A 10 19.11 -4.25 -12.31
C ALA A 10 18.42 -3.35 -11.28
N ASP A 11 18.48 -3.72 -10.00
CA ASP A 11 17.69 -3.12 -8.93
C ASP A 11 18.41 -2.00 -8.16
N ARG A 12 19.69 -1.75 -8.49
CA ARG A 12 20.55 -0.83 -7.72
C ARG A 12 19.99 0.58 -7.62
N ALA A 13 19.31 1.06 -8.67
CA ALA A 13 18.74 2.41 -8.68
C ALA A 13 17.60 2.54 -7.67
N ASN A 14 16.65 1.58 -7.66
CA ASN A 14 15.54 1.59 -6.71
C ASN A 14 16.02 1.34 -5.28
N ALA A 15 16.96 0.41 -5.08
CA ALA A 15 17.57 0.19 -3.77
C ALA A 15 18.25 1.46 -3.22
N ALA A 16 18.99 2.19 -4.07
CA ALA A 16 19.62 3.45 -3.68
C ALA A 16 18.60 4.57 -3.38
N LEU A 17 17.46 4.60 -4.09
CA LEU A 17 16.36 5.50 -3.77
C LEU A 17 15.79 5.22 -2.38
N LEU A 18 15.49 3.95 -2.07
CA LEU A 18 14.92 3.58 -0.76
C LEU A 18 15.88 3.90 0.38
N ASP A 19 17.17 3.58 0.23
CA ASP A 19 18.21 3.86 1.22
C ASP A 19 18.38 5.38 1.45
N ARG A 20 18.47 6.16 0.37
CA ARG A 20 18.61 7.63 0.45
C ARG A 20 17.43 8.31 1.14
N LEU A 21 16.22 7.79 0.94
CA LEU A 21 15.00 8.32 1.52
C LEU A 21 14.63 7.67 2.87
N HIS A 22 15.36 6.63 3.29
CA HIS A 22 15.07 5.83 4.48
C HIS A 22 13.61 5.33 4.54
N LEU A 23 13.02 4.99 3.40
CA LEU A 23 11.57 4.76 3.30
C LEU A 23 11.12 3.57 4.16
N VAL A 24 11.88 2.48 4.14
CA VAL A 24 11.54 1.26 4.89
C VAL A 24 11.64 1.53 6.39
N GLU A 25 12.69 2.23 6.82
CA GLU A 25 12.89 2.61 8.22
C GLU A 25 11.82 3.58 8.71
N LEU A 26 11.48 4.61 7.93
CA LEU A 26 10.48 5.62 8.29
C LEU A 26 9.10 5.00 8.44
N VAL A 27 8.64 4.24 7.44
CA VAL A 27 7.32 3.57 7.52
C VAL A 27 7.28 2.59 8.70
N THR A 28 8.36 1.81 8.89
CA THR A 28 8.45 0.90 10.04
C THR A 28 8.43 1.66 11.37
N ALA A 29 9.10 2.81 11.47
CA ALA A 29 9.13 3.62 12.68
C ALA A 29 7.75 4.22 12.98
N ASP A 30 7.05 4.74 11.98
CA ASP A 30 5.72 5.31 12.11
C ASP A 30 4.69 4.26 12.57
N LEU A 31 4.73 3.06 12.00
CA LEU A 31 3.90 1.94 12.45
C LEU A 31 4.22 1.54 13.89
N ASN A 32 5.50 1.44 14.25
CA ASN A 32 5.91 1.11 15.62
C ASN A 32 5.62 2.22 16.63
N ALA A 33 5.48 3.48 16.20
CA ALA A 33 5.05 4.57 17.07
C ALA A 33 3.56 4.47 17.42
N TYR A 34 2.78 3.80 16.57
CA TYR A 34 1.32 3.66 16.73
C TYR A 34 0.90 2.30 17.32
N LEU A 35 1.65 1.24 17.03
CA LEU A 35 1.26 -0.14 17.31
C LEU A 35 2.27 -0.87 18.21
N ASP A 36 1.76 -1.72 19.09
CA ASP A 36 2.48 -2.68 19.91
C ASP A 36 2.03 -4.10 19.56
N VAL A 37 2.66 -4.68 18.55
CA VAL A 37 2.34 -6.02 18.04
C VAL A 37 2.89 -7.13 18.95
N PRO A 38 2.19 -8.26 19.11
CA PRO A 38 2.56 -9.33 20.05
C PRO A 38 3.86 -10.06 19.66
N HIS A 39 4.26 -9.94 18.40
CA HIS A 39 5.43 -10.60 17.83
C HIS A 39 6.19 -9.64 16.92
N ARG A 40 7.48 -9.90 16.74
CA ARG A 40 8.31 -9.11 15.83
C ARG A 40 7.95 -9.45 14.38
N ILE A 41 7.55 -8.42 13.63
CA ILE A 41 7.47 -8.45 12.16
C ILE A 41 8.76 -7.86 11.59
N THR A 42 9.36 -8.55 10.62
CA THR A 42 10.58 -8.10 9.93
C THR A 42 10.22 -7.52 8.59
N VAL A 43 10.78 -6.36 8.23
CA VAL A 43 10.59 -5.74 6.92
C VAL A 43 11.91 -5.81 6.17
N VAL A 44 11.91 -6.42 4.99
CA VAL A 44 13.12 -6.64 4.18
C VAL A 44 12.91 -6.11 2.78
N ALA A 45 13.74 -5.15 2.37
CA ALA A 45 13.82 -4.74 0.97
C ALA A 45 14.88 -5.58 0.24
N ARG A 46 14.51 -6.24 -0.86
CA ARG A 46 15.36 -7.20 -1.57
C ARG A 46 15.02 -7.28 -3.06
N SER A 47 15.88 -7.93 -3.83
CA SER A 47 15.54 -8.40 -5.17
C SER A 47 14.77 -9.71 -5.06
N CYS A 48 13.55 -9.76 -5.59
CA CYS A 48 12.65 -10.92 -5.43
C CYS A 48 12.65 -11.83 -6.65
N GLY A 49 12.99 -11.32 -7.83
CA GLY A 49 13.05 -12.14 -9.05
C GLY A 49 11.67 -12.46 -9.60
N GLY A 50 10.73 -11.54 -9.45
CA GLY A 50 9.36 -11.62 -9.94
C GLY A 50 8.36 -12.26 -8.99
N GLU A 51 8.74 -12.57 -7.75
CA GLU A 51 7.82 -13.12 -6.73
C GLU A 51 6.82 -12.06 -6.22
N GLY A 52 7.11 -10.77 -6.40
CA GLY A 52 6.28 -9.67 -5.92
C GLY A 52 6.48 -9.39 -4.43
N SER A 53 6.18 -8.15 -4.04
CA SER A 53 6.16 -7.72 -2.64
C SER A 53 5.03 -8.42 -1.89
N GLY A 54 5.23 -8.75 -0.61
CA GLY A 54 4.27 -9.55 0.13
C GLY A 54 4.59 -9.74 1.61
N TYR A 55 3.57 -10.13 2.39
CA TYR A 55 3.72 -10.62 3.75
C TYR A 55 3.69 -12.16 3.79
N ASP A 56 4.73 -12.76 4.37
CA ASP A 56 4.80 -14.18 4.67
C ASP A 56 4.41 -14.44 6.14
N PRO A 57 3.27 -15.12 6.43
CA PRO A 57 2.83 -15.43 7.79
C PRO A 57 3.69 -16.51 8.48
N GLU A 58 4.35 -17.41 7.74
CA GLU A 58 5.20 -18.45 8.32
C GLU A 58 6.46 -17.85 8.95
N THR A 59 7.07 -16.88 8.25
CA THR A 59 8.30 -16.21 8.71
C THR A 59 8.04 -14.86 9.37
N ARG A 60 6.80 -14.35 9.30
CA ARG A 60 6.37 -13.02 9.79
C ARG A 60 7.21 -11.91 9.20
N ARG A 61 7.36 -11.97 7.88
CA ARG A 61 8.25 -11.12 7.10
C ARG A 61 7.47 -10.40 6.02
N ILE A 62 7.57 -9.08 6.02
CA ILE A 62 7.19 -8.24 4.88
C ILE A 62 8.40 -8.14 3.96
N GLU A 63 8.22 -8.50 2.70
CA GLU A 63 9.21 -8.35 1.63
C GLU A 63 8.77 -7.23 0.69
N LEU A 64 9.65 -6.24 0.53
CA LEU A 64 9.49 -5.18 -0.46
C LEU A 64 10.47 -5.44 -1.61
N CYS A 65 9.93 -5.67 -2.80
CA CYS A 65 10.71 -6.08 -3.96
C CYS A 65 11.19 -4.88 -4.75
N TYR A 66 12.50 -4.79 -4.97
CA TYR A 66 13.07 -3.72 -5.78
C TYR A 66 12.66 -3.80 -7.25
N ASP A 67 12.38 -5.01 -7.73
CA ASP A 67 11.95 -5.31 -9.10
C ASP A 67 10.53 -4.81 -9.39
N ASP A 68 9.58 -4.90 -8.46
CA ASP A 68 8.24 -4.29 -8.61
C ASP A 68 8.34 -2.78 -8.86
N LEU A 69 9.22 -2.11 -8.11
CA LEU A 69 9.47 -0.67 -8.27
C LEU A 69 10.06 -0.33 -9.64
N THR A 70 10.69 -1.29 -10.32
CA THR A 70 11.21 -1.07 -11.68
C THR A 70 10.07 -0.96 -12.68
N GLU A 71 9.06 -1.81 -12.55
CA GLU A 71 7.91 -1.77 -13.45
C GLU A 71 7.10 -0.48 -13.25
N ASP A 72 6.84 -0.10 -12.00
CA ASP A 72 6.13 1.14 -11.70
C ASP A 72 6.92 2.36 -12.16
N ARG A 73 8.26 2.35 -12.00
CA ARG A 73 9.11 3.41 -12.52
C ARG A 73 8.91 3.58 -14.03
N GLN A 74 8.97 2.48 -14.77
CA GLN A 74 8.83 2.50 -16.22
C GLN A 74 7.46 3.06 -16.62
N ARG A 75 6.38 2.57 -16.00
CA ARG A 75 5.01 3.06 -16.27
C ARG A 75 4.87 4.56 -16.04
N PHE A 76 5.39 5.09 -14.94
CA PHE A 76 5.34 6.53 -14.65
C PHE A 76 6.23 7.34 -15.58
N GLU A 77 7.47 6.92 -15.82
CA GLU A 77 8.40 7.64 -16.71
C GLU A 77 7.92 7.64 -18.16
N GLU A 78 7.26 6.58 -18.61
CA GLU A 78 6.62 6.50 -19.94
C GLU A 78 5.41 7.43 -20.04
N ALA A 79 4.56 7.48 -19.01
CA ALA A 79 3.37 8.31 -19.00
C ALA A 79 3.68 9.81 -18.87
N ASP A 80 4.67 10.17 -18.06
CA ASP A 80 4.96 11.57 -17.69
C ASP A 80 6.20 12.16 -18.36
N HIS A 81 7.04 11.34 -18.99
CA HIS A 81 8.29 11.75 -19.63
C HIS A 81 9.27 12.51 -18.71
N HIS A 82 9.27 12.18 -17.41
CA HIS A 82 10.21 12.71 -16.42
C HIS A 82 10.53 11.65 -15.35
N PRO A 83 11.61 11.80 -14.56
CA PRO A 83 11.97 10.84 -13.51
C PRO A 83 10.85 10.61 -12.49
N ALA A 84 10.67 9.36 -12.04
CA ALA A 84 9.55 8.93 -11.18
C ALA A 84 9.93 8.70 -9.70
N ASP A 85 10.98 9.34 -9.18
CA ASP A 85 11.44 9.13 -7.79
C ASP A 85 10.37 9.45 -6.74
N GLU A 86 9.61 10.54 -6.91
CA GLU A 86 8.53 10.91 -5.99
C GLU A 86 7.34 9.94 -6.06
N PRO A 87 6.80 9.59 -7.25
CA PRO A 87 5.78 8.55 -7.35
C PRO A 87 6.18 7.21 -6.75
N LEU A 88 7.42 6.76 -6.99
CA LEU A 88 7.90 5.51 -6.39
C LEU A 88 7.96 5.57 -4.87
N ALA A 89 8.38 6.71 -4.32
CA ALA A 89 8.39 6.86 -2.87
C ALA A 89 6.98 6.76 -2.28
N ASP A 90 5.94 7.16 -3.02
CA ASP A 90 4.55 6.99 -2.60
C ASP A 90 4.06 5.57 -2.72
N ILE A 91 4.37 4.91 -3.84
CA ILE A 91 4.01 3.51 -4.05
C ILE A 91 4.64 2.64 -2.96
N VAL A 92 5.93 2.84 -2.65
CA VAL A 92 6.60 2.13 -1.54
C VAL A 92 5.87 2.33 -0.21
N ARG A 93 5.40 3.55 0.08
CA ARG A 93 4.63 3.79 1.29
C ARG A 93 3.33 3.03 1.26
N GLU A 94 2.60 3.07 0.16
CA GLU A 94 1.34 2.33 0.03
C GLU A 94 1.56 0.82 0.18
N THR A 95 2.48 0.24 -0.58
CA THR A 95 2.82 -1.19 -0.51
C THR A 95 3.21 -1.63 0.89
N LEU A 96 4.12 -0.90 1.55
CA LEU A 96 4.53 -1.27 2.92
C LEU A 96 3.38 -1.19 3.93
N HIS A 97 2.44 -0.26 3.76
CA HIS A 97 1.26 -0.23 4.63
C HIS A 97 0.27 -1.33 4.25
N HIS A 98 0.08 -1.65 2.98
CA HIS A 98 -0.73 -2.78 2.53
C HIS A 98 -0.23 -4.09 3.17
N GLU A 99 1.07 -4.39 3.04
CA GLU A 99 1.67 -5.60 3.64
C GLU A 99 1.63 -5.59 5.17
N ALA A 100 1.73 -4.41 5.79
CA ALA A 100 1.49 -4.30 7.22
C ALA A 100 0.03 -4.60 7.61
N GLY A 101 -0.92 -4.32 6.71
CA GLY A 101 -2.31 -4.73 6.84
C GLY A 101 -2.44 -6.24 6.95
N HIS A 102 -1.84 -7.00 6.02
CA HIS A 102 -1.78 -8.47 6.06
C HIS A 102 -1.15 -8.98 7.37
N ALA A 103 -0.02 -8.40 7.77
CA ALA A 103 0.63 -8.77 9.02
C ALA A 103 -0.24 -8.54 10.26
N LEU A 104 -1.11 -7.53 10.24
CA LEU A 104 -2.04 -7.23 11.33
C LEU A 104 -3.29 -8.09 11.28
N VAL A 105 -3.81 -8.44 10.09
CA VAL A 105 -4.85 -9.45 9.92
C VAL A 105 -4.42 -10.76 10.57
N ASP A 106 -3.19 -11.21 10.30
CA ASP A 106 -2.58 -12.40 10.89
C ASP A 106 -2.37 -12.26 12.41
N ALA A 107 -1.72 -11.18 12.87
CA ALA A 107 -1.40 -10.99 14.28
C ALA A 107 -2.64 -10.87 15.19
N LEU A 108 -3.77 -10.39 14.65
CA LEU A 108 -5.04 -10.26 15.36
C LEU A 108 -6.00 -11.45 15.13
N ASP A 109 -5.64 -12.40 14.27
CA ASP A 109 -6.51 -13.50 13.81
C ASP A 109 -7.88 -12.98 13.34
N LEU A 110 -7.87 -11.94 12.50
CA LEU A 110 -9.12 -11.33 12.04
C LEU A 110 -9.91 -12.29 11.13
N PRO A 111 -11.26 -12.23 11.13
CA PRO A 111 -12.08 -13.16 10.36
C PRO A 111 -11.86 -13.19 8.84
N VAL A 112 -11.22 -12.14 8.29
CA VAL A 112 -10.91 -12.04 6.86
C VAL A 112 -9.64 -12.79 6.46
N ARG A 113 -8.87 -13.30 7.44
CA ARG A 113 -7.68 -14.12 7.22
C ARG A 113 -8.02 -15.34 6.37
N ASP A 114 -7.17 -15.64 5.41
CA ASP A 114 -7.31 -16.73 4.44
C ASP A 114 -8.57 -16.63 3.55
N GLN A 115 -9.15 -15.43 3.39
CA GLN A 115 -10.35 -15.19 2.57
C GLN A 115 -10.04 -14.55 1.20
N GLY A 116 -8.81 -14.70 0.72
CA GLY A 116 -8.34 -14.19 -0.58
C GLY A 116 -8.66 -12.71 -0.72
N ARG A 117 -9.49 -12.36 -1.71
CA ARG A 117 -9.87 -10.96 -1.99
C ARG A 117 -10.37 -10.18 -0.79
N ALA A 118 -11.07 -10.80 0.16
CA ALA A 118 -11.57 -10.07 1.34
C ALA A 118 -10.43 -9.65 2.30
N GLU A 119 -9.34 -10.41 2.32
CA GLU A 119 -8.10 -10.08 3.04
C GLU A 119 -7.37 -8.94 2.33
N GLU A 120 -7.21 -9.02 1.01
CA GLU A 120 -6.65 -7.96 0.16
C GLU A 120 -7.38 -6.62 0.31
N ASP A 121 -8.71 -6.66 0.25
CA ASP A 121 -9.57 -5.51 0.50
C ASP A 121 -9.36 -4.91 1.91
N ALA A 122 -9.05 -5.75 2.90
CA ALA A 122 -8.79 -5.29 4.26
C ALA A 122 -7.40 -4.63 4.35
N ALA A 123 -6.38 -5.22 3.71
CA ALA A 123 -5.03 -4.67 3.61
C ALA A 123 -5.01 -3.30 2.90
N ASP A 124 -5.68 -3.16 1.75
CA ASP A 124 -5.86 -1.88 1.06
C ASP A 124 -6.51 -0.83 1.97
N ARG A 125 -7.54 -1.24 2.73
CA ARG A 125 -8.24 -0.35 3.66
C ARG A 125 -7.38 0.04 4.87
N PHE A 126 -6.47 -0.82 5.31
CA PHE A 126 -5.49 -0.48 6.33
C PHE A 126 -4.48 0.55 5.81
N ALA A 127 -3.98 0.36 4.59
CA ALA A 127 -3.10 1.33 3.93
C ALA A 127 -3.77 2.70 3.83
N GLN A 128 -5.02 2.75 3.37
CA GLN A 128 -5.84 3.98 3.35
C GLN A 128 -5.95 4.63 4.74
N LEU A 129 -6.27 3.83 5.78
CA LEU A 129 -6.38 4.34 7.14
C LEU A 129 -5.10 5.02 7.61
N MET A 130 -3.97 4.36 7.42
CA MET A 130 -2.69 4.83 7.93
C MET A 130 -2.14 6.00 7.13
N LEU A 131 -2.19 5.93 5.80
CA LEU A 131 -1.74 7.01 4.93
C LEU A 131 -2.53 8.29 5.16
N LEU A 132 -3.86 8.24 5.23
CA LEU A 132 -4.72 9.43 5.40
C LEU A 132 -4.58 10.12 6.77
N ARG A 133 -3.73 9.59 7.67
CA ARG A 133 -3.35 10.24 8.93
C ARG A 133 -2.11 11.12 8.80
N THR A 134 -1.37 11.02 7.71
CA THR A 134 -0.17 11.83 7.45
C THR A 134 -0.51 13.06 6.62
N PRO A 135 0.28 14.15 6.70
CA PRO A 135 0.07 15.34 5.88
C PRO A 135 0.12 15.07 4.37
N GLU A 136 0.98 14.14 3.94
CA GLU A 136 1.17 13.76 2.54
C GLU A 136 0.20 12.65 2.08
N GLY A 137 -0.60 12.10 3.00
CA GLY A 137 -1.42 10.91 2.80
C GLY A 137 -2.35 10.95 1.60
N ASP A 138 -3.03 12.09 1.41
CA ASP A 138 -3.90 12.31 0.25
C ASP A 138 -3.13 12.15 -1.08
N ARG A 139 -1.94 12.76 -1.17
CA ARG A 139 -1.08 12.69 -2.37
C ARG A 139 -0.56 11.26 -2.58
N THR A 140 -0.09 10.62 -1.53
CA THR A 140 0.42 9.24 -1.60
C THR A 140 -0.66 8.28 -2.09
N LEU A 141 -1.88 8.37 -1.53
CA LEU A 141 -2.98 7.49 -1.89
C LEU A 141 -3.49 7.73 -3.33
N LEU A 142 -3.54 8.98 -3.77
CA LEU A 142 -3.92 9.30 -5.16
C LEU A 142 -2.83 8.93 -6.17
N THR A 143 -1.56 8.91 -5.76
CA THR A 143 -0.45 8.41 -6.57
C THR A 143 -0.51 6.89 -6.71
N ALA A 144 -0.82 6.16 -5.64
CA ALA A 144 -1.08 4.72 -5.71
C ALA A 144 -2.28 4.41 -6.61
N ALA A 145 -3.37 5.18 -6.51
CA ALA A 145 -4.51 5.05 -7.42
C ALA A 145 -4.12 5.24 -8.89
N ARG A 146 -3.19 6.16 -9.16
CA ARG A 146 -2.64 6.36 -10.50
C ARG A 146 -1.75 5.21 -10.95
N ALA A 147 -0.96 4.61 -10.06
CA ALA A 147 -0.16 3.44 -10.37
C ALA A 147 -1.05 2.29 -10.87
N TYR A 148 -2.17 2.02 -10.19
CA TYR A 148 -3.16 1.04 -10.64
C TYR A 148 -3.81 1.41 -11.98
N ASP A 149 -4.14 2.68 -12.24
CA ASP A 149 -4.65 3.07 -13.57
C ASP A 149 -3.62 2.77 -14.68
N LEU A 150 -2.33 3.03 -14.43
CA LEU A 150 -1.27 2.75 -15.39
C LEU A 150 -1.06 1.25 -15.59
N ALA A 151 -1.12 0.46 -14.52
CA ALA A 151 -1.07 -1.00 -14.58
C ALA A 151 -2.27 -1.56 -15.39
N ALA A 152 -3.48 -1.10 -15.11
CA ALA A 152 -4.68 -1.47 -15.86
C ALA A 152 -4.64 -1.06 -17.34
N ALA A 153 -3.93 0.03 -17.67
CA ALA A 153 -3.75 0.45 -19.06
C ALA A 153 -2.73 -0.44 -19.79
N ALA A 154 -1.71 -0.93 -19.08
CA ALA A 154 -0.71 -1.84 -19.61
C ALA A 154 -1.24 -3.27 -19.78
N ASP A 155 -2.07 -3.74 -18.84
CA ASP A 155 -2.79 -5.01 -18.92
C ASP A 155 -4.31 -4.80 -18.80
N PRO A 156 -5.01 -4.59 -19.93
CA PRO A 156 -6.42 -4.23 -19.94
C PRO A 156 -7.36 -5.41 -19.68
N THR A 157 -6.84 -6.63 -19.52
CA THR A 157 -7.66 -7.83 -19.29
C THR A 157 -7.42 -8.35 -17.88
N PRO A 158 -8.25 -7.99 -16.89
CA PRO A 158 -8.07 -8.46 -15.52
C PRO A 158 -8.15 -9.98 -15.44
N ASP A 159 -7.27 -10.58 -14.66
CA ASP A 159 -7.40 -11.99 -14.27
C ASP A 159 -8.63 -12.14 -13.36
N PRO A 160 -9.67 -12.89 -13.78
CA PRO A 160 -10.85 -13.10 -12.95
C PRO A 160 -10.54 -13.91 -11.68
N ASP A 161 -9.47 -14.70 -11.70
CA ASP A 161 -9.02 -15.53 -10.58
C ASP A 161 -7.89 -14.85 -9.77
N GLY A 162 -7.55 -13.61 -10.11
CA GLY A 162 -6.56 -12.81 -9.40
C GLY A 162 -6.93 -12.60 -7.93
N GLU A 163 -5.91 -12.71 -7.06
CA GLU A 163 -6.02 -12.55 -5.61
C GLU A 163 -6.53 -11.15 -5.26
N HIS A 164 -5.99 -10.13 -5.93
CA HIS A 164 -6.44 -8.75 -5.80
C HIS A 164 -7.71 -8.46 -6.63
N ALA A 165 -8.43 -7.41 -6.23
CA ALA A 165 -9.42 -6.80 -7.12
C ALA A 165 -8.75 -6.23 -8.39
N PRO A 166 -9.47 -6.13 -9.52
CA PRO A 166 -8.94 -5.47 -10.71
C PRO A 166 -8.37 -4.09 -10.38
N ASP A 167 -7.25 -3.73 -11.00
CA ASP A 167 -6.52 -2.49 -10.70
C ASP A 167 -7.41 -1.24 -10.76
N GLN A 168 -8.31 -1.13 -11.75
CA GLN A 168 -9.26 -0.01 -11.83
C GLN A 168 -10.18 0.09 -10.60
N ALA A 169 -10.56 -1.05 -10.01
CA ALA A 169 -11.37 -1.09 -8.79
C ALA A 169 -10.54 -0.68 -7.57
N ARG A 170 -9.27 -1.08 -7.48
CA ARG A 170 -8.35 -0.63 -6.41
C ARG A 170 -8.07 0.87 -6.52
N ALA A 171 -7.83 1.37 -7.71
CA ALA A 171 -7.68 2.79 -8.00
C ALA A 171 -8.90 3.59 -7.54
N GLU A 172 -10.11 3.11 -7.86
CA GLU A 172 -11.35 3.76 -7.42
C GLU A 172 -11.55 3.68 -5.90
N SER A 173 -11.18 2.56 -5.26
CA SER A 173 -11.22 2.40 -3.80
C SER A 173 -10.36 3.47 -3.11
N HIS A 174 -9.14 3.70 -3.59
CA HIS A 174 -8.24 4.73 -3.08
C HIS A 174 -8.77 6.16 -3.28
N ARG A 175 -9.30 6.49 -4.46
CA ARG A 175 -9.96 7.79 -4.71
C ARG A 175 -11.17 7.99 -3.80
N CYS A 176 -11.95 6.93 -3.61
CA CYS A 176 -13.11 6.94 -2.75
C CYS A 176 -12.71 7.18 -1.29
N ALA A 177 -11.63 6.56 -0.80
CA ALA A 177 -11.10 6.82 0.54
C ALA A 177 -10.59 8.25 0.71
N ALA A 178 -9.78 8.77 -0.22
CA ALA A 178 -9.29 10.15 -0.19
C ALA A 178 -10.45 11.17 -0.17
N TYR A 179 -11.40 11.02 -1.11
CA TYR A 179 -12.59 11.87 -1.17
C TYR A 179 -13.46 11.73 0.09
N GLY A 180 -13.72 10.50 0.54
CA GLY A 180 -14.57 10.21 1.70
C GLY A 180 -14.00 10.73 3.02
N ALA A 181 -12.68 10.74 3.18
CA ALA A 181 -11.99 11.25 4.35
C ALA A 181 -12.05 12.77 4.47
N ALA A 182 -12.00 13.48 3.35
CA ALA A 182 -12.06 14.93 3.34
C ALA A 182 -12.64 15.49 2.02
N PRO A 183 -13.97 15.45 1.83
CA PRO A 183 -14.59 15.90 0.58
C PRO A 183 -14.25 17.35 0.22
N ALA A 184 -14.09 18.21 1.23
CA ALA A 184 -13.76 19.62 1.03
C ALA A 184 -12.34 19.86 0.49
N ARG A 185 -11.40 18.91 0.68
CA ARG A 185 -10.04 19.00 0.12
C ARG A 185 -9.97 18.51 -1.33
N HIS A 186 -10.94 17.69 -1.73
CA HIS A 186 -10.96 16.98 -3.02
C HIS A 186 -12.23 17.26 -3.84
N PRO A 187 -12.53 18.54 -4.16
CA PRO A 187 -13.74 18.88 -4.91
C PRO A 187 -13.75 18.30 -6.34
N ASP A 188 -12.58 18.02 -6.91
CA ASP A 188 -12.37 17.38 -8.21
C ASP A 188 -12.76 15.90 -8.22
N LEU A 189 -12.71 15.23 -7.07
CA LEU A 189 -13.14 13.84 -6.93
C LEU A 189 -14.66 13.70 -6.74
N ALA A 190 -15.38 14.80 -6.54
CA ALA A 190 -16.81 14.81 -6.25
C ALA A 190 -17.64 14.40 -7.48
N THR A 191 -18.03 13.13 -7.54
CA THR A 191 -18.91 12.58 -8.58
C THR A 191 -20.13 11.88 -7.96
N PRO A 192 -21.25 11.71 -8.70
CA PRO A 192 -22.38 10.93 -8.22
C PRO A 192 -21.99 9.49 -7.83
N ALA A 193 -21.04 8.87 -8.54
CA ALA A 193 -20.53 7.55 -8.22
C ALA A 193 -19.85 7.51 -6.84
N ARG A 194 -19.17 8.60 -6.43
CA ARG A 194 -18.49 8.71 -5.13
C ARG A 194 -19.34 9.30 -4.00
N ALA A 195 -20.64 9.48 -4.21
CA ALA A 195 -21.53 10.03 -3.17
C ALA A 195 -21.57 9.19 -1.88
N HIS A 196 -21.30 7.88 -1.99
CA HIS A 196 -21.29 6.94 -0.87
C HIS A 196 -19.96 6.91 -0.10
N CYS A 197 -18.90 7.51 -0.64
CA CYS A 197 -17.54 7.34 -0.14
C CYS A 197 -17.30 7.83 1.29
N ALA A 198 -17.99 8.89 1.73
CA ALA A 198 -17.88 9.35 3.12
C ALA A 198 -18.39 8.30 4.14
N ALA A 199 -19.46 7.57 3.79
CA ALA A 199 -19.98 6.48 4.61
C ALA A 199 -19.06 5.25 4.56
N THR A 200 -18.53 4.91 3.38
CA THR A 200 -17.53 3.85 3.22
C THR A 200 -16.29 4.13 4.05
N TRP A 201 -15.72 5.33 3.96
CA TRP A 201 -14.56 5.74 4.74
C TRP A 201 -14.81 5.66 6.25
N THR A 202 -15.96 6.17 6.71
CA THR A 202 -16.34 6.08 8.13
C THR A 202 -16.36 4.62 8.60
N THR A 203 -16.95 3.73 7.80
CA THR A 203 -17.00 2.29 8.11
C THR A 203 -15.61 1.66 8.15
N THR A 204 -14.76 1.96 7.15
CA THR A 204 -13.37 1.51 7.10
C THR A 204 -12.59 1.94 8.33
N ARG A 205 -12.62 3.24 8.64
CA ARG A 205 -11.91 3.83 9.78
C ARG A 205 -12.38 3.21 11.10
N ASP A 206 -13.69 3.15 11.32
CA ASP A 206 -14.25 2.68 12.58
C ASP A 206 -13.97 1.20 12.80
N ARG A 207 -14.05 0.37 11.75
CA ARG A 207 -13.71 -1.05 11.80
C ARG A 207 -12.25 -1.28 12.15
N TRP A 208 -11.32 -0.72 11.37
CA TRP A 208 -9.89 -0.90 11.64
C TRP A 208 -9.47 -0.30 12.98
N THR A 209 -10.05 0.84 13.39
CA THR A 209 -9.77 1.41 14.73
C THR A 209 -10.23 0.47 15.84
N ALA A 210 -11.40 -0.16 15.69
CA ALA A 210 -11.88 -1.16 16.64
C ALA A 210 -10.96 -2.39 16.67
N ASP A 211 -10.65 -2.96 15.50
CA ASP A 211 -9.80 -4.14 15.35
C ASP A 211 -8.39 -3.91 15.93
N LEU A 212 -7.82 -2.71 15.75
CA LEU A 212 -6.48 -2.36 16.26
C LEU A 212 -6.44 -2.05 17.76
N THR A 213 -7.58 -1.87 18.43
CA THR A 213 -7.65 -1.48 19.87
C THR A 213 -6.70 -2.27 20.77
N PRO A 214 -6.55 -3.61 20.63
CA PRO A 214 -5.64 -4.39 21.46
C PRO A 214 -4.15 -4.07 21.26
N LEU A 215 -3.78 -3.44 20.14
CA LEU A 215 -2.41 -3.17 19.72
C LEU A 215 -2.07 -1.68 19.76
N LEU A 216 -3.01 -0.78 20.05
CA LEU A 216 -2.72 0.66 20.12
C LEU A 216 -1.82 0.98 21.32
N ARG A 217 -0.83 1.83 21.10
CA ARG A 217 0.06 2.38 22.15
C ARG A 217 -0.58 3.50 22.97
#